data_AF-A0AAV2IS23-F1
#
_entry.id   AF-A0AAV2IS23-F1
#
_cell.length_a   1.000
_cell.length_b   1.000
_cell.length_c   1.000
_cell.angle_alpha   90.00
_cell.angle_beta   90.00
_cell.angle_gamma   90.00
#
_symmetry.space_group_name_H-M   'P 1'
#
loop_
_entity.id
_entity.type
_entity.pdbx_description
1 polymer ?
#
loop_
_entity_poly.entity_id
_entity_poly.type
_entity_poly.pdbx_seq_one_letter_code
_entity_poly.pdbx_strand_id
1 'polypeptide(L)'
;MWSYPKSSDWWSSIVPNMTEKQFKENFRVQRSTFKQILDQVEPFLRRQDTLLRSAIPTDKRVACALYCLGSTGELRTIAHLFGIGRSTAANILHEFTQVIVDLFFHRLIQFPANDQSIKETTDGFLQKFGYPMCLGSIDGTHIAIQPPYGEETDYFNYKK
;
A
#
# COMPACT_ATOMS: atom_id res chain seq x y z
N MET A 1 -13.15 -31.08 2.09
CA MET A 1 -12.03 -30.25 1.61
C MET A 1 -11.11 -30.02 2.80
N TRP A 2 -9.93 -30.65 2.83
CA TRP A 2 -9.00 -30.52 3.95
C TRP A 2 -8.24 -29.19 3.82
N SER A 3 -8.30 -28.33 4.82
CA SER A 3 -7.52 -27.09 4.87
C SER A 3 -6.79 -27.02 6.19
N TYR A 4 -5.48 -26.77 6.14
CA TYR A 4 -4.70 -26.53 7.35
C TYR A 4 -5.29 -25.33 8.12
N PRO A 5 -5.57 -25.46 9.43
CA PRO A 5 -6.17 -24.39 10.20
C PRO A 5 -5.24 -23.17 10.21
N LYS A 6 -5.80 -21.99 9.94
CA LYS A 6 -5.08 -20.72 9.96
C LYS A 6 -5.59 -19.91 11.13
N SER A 7 -4.68 -19.37 11.94
CA SER A 7 -5.08 -18.50 13.05
C SER A 7 -5.71 -17.22 12.50
N SER A 8 -6.84 -16.84 13.09
CA SER A 8 -7.48 -15.55 12.90
C SER A 8 -7.26 -14.62 14.10
N ASP A 9 -6.51 -15.06 15.11
CA ASP A 9 -6.43 -14.40 16.43
C ASP A 9 -5.82 -13.01 16.32
N TRP A 10 -4.85 -12.83 15.43
CA TRP A 10 -4.27 -11.51 15.22
C TRP A 10 -5.33 -10.50 14.74
N TRP A 11 -6.16 -10.87 13.77
CA TRP A 11 -7.23 -10.00 13.27
C TRP A 11 -8.35 -9.82 14.28
N SER A 12 -8.81 -10.89 14.91
CA SER A 12 -10.01 -10.87 15.76
C SER A 12 -9.73 -10.35 17.18
N SER A 13 -8.52 -10.55 17.69
CA SER A 13 -8.18 -10.29 19.10
C SER A 13 -7.08 -9.24 19.28
N ILE A 14 -6.12 -9.12 18.35
CA ILE A 14 -5.01 -8.16 18.51
C ILE A 14 -5.37 -6.81 17.88
N VAL A 15 -5.78 -6.77 16.62
CA VAL A 15 -6.09 -5.52 15.89
C VAL A 15 -7.13 -4.64 16.60
N PRO A 16 -8.23 -5.15 17.17
CA PRO A 16 -9.19 -4.32 17.89
C PRO A 16 -8.60 -3.66 19.14
N ASN A 17 -7.65 -4.34 19.79
CA ASN A 17 -7.03 -3.89 21.04
C ASN A 17 -5.74 -3.06 20.84
N MET A 18 -5.31 -2.83 19.59
CA MET A 18 -4.16 -1.96 19.29
C MET A 18 -4.45 -0.51 19.66
N THR A 19 -3.47 0.15 20.29
CA THR A 19 -3.44 1.62 20.42
C THR A 19 -3.41 2.30 19.05
N GLU A 20 -3.79 3.58 18.96
CA GLU A 20 -3.67 4.34 17.69
C GLU A 20 -2.24 4.35 17.14
N LYS A 21 -1.23 4.43 18.01
CA LYS A 21 0.17 4.38 17.62
C LYS A 21 0.50 3.05 16.93
N GLN A 22 0.16 1.94 17.57
CA GLN A 22 0.38 0.60 17.01
C GLN A 22 -0.41 0.37 15.72
N PHE A 23 -1.65 0.87 15.66
CA PHE A 23 -2.47 0.78 14.46
C PHE A 23 -1.82 1.54 13.30
N LYS A 24 -1.37 2.78 13.53
CA LYS A 24 -0.66 3.58 12.53
C LYS A 24 0.68 2.96 12.12
N GLU A 25 1.41 2.35 13.03
CA GLU A 25 2.67 1.66 12.69
C GLU A 25 2.43 0.46 11.76
N ASN A 26 1.36 -0.31 11.99
CA ASN A 26 1.04 -1.50 11.20
C ASN A 26 0.36 -1.17 9.86
N PHE A 27 -0.57 -0.20 9.83
CA PHE A 27 -1.39 0.10 8.66
C PHE A 27 -1.04 1.42 7.96
N ARG A 28 -0.08 2.18 8.50
CA ARG A 28 0.37 3.50 8.01
C ARG A 28 -0.70 4.61 8.01
N VAL A 29 -1.88 4.33 8.56
CA VAL A 29 -3.01 5.26 8.69
C VAL A 29 -3.61 5.19 10.09
N GLN A 30 -4.29 6.24 10.53
CA GLN A 30 -5.07 6.23 11.77
C GLN A 30 -6.39 5.46 11.56
N ARG A 31 -7.06 5.03 12.64
CA ARG A 31 -8.35 4.31 12.51
C ARG A 31 -9.44 5.16 11.84
N SER A 32 -9.43 6.47 12.06
CA SER A 32 -10.35 7.42 11.41
C SER A 32 -10.18 7.41 9.89
N THR A 33 -8.94 7.53 9.41
CA THR A 33 -8.60 7.46 7.98
C THR A 33 -8.88 6.07 7.41
N PHE A 34 -8.59 5.00 8.16
CA PHE A 34 -8.93 3.64 7.77
C PHE A 34 -10.43 3.50 7.51
N LYS A 35 -11.27 4.03 8.42
CA LYS A 35 -12.71 4.03 8.25
C LYS A 35 -13.16 4.82 7.01
N GLN A 36 -12.58 6.00 6.78
CA GLN A 36 -12.88 6.80 5.57
C GLN A 36 -12.51 6.10 4.27
N ILE A 37 -11.40 5.35 4.26
CA ILE A 37 -11.00 4.52 3.12
C ILE A 37 -12.01 3.39 2.95
N LEU A 38 -12.30 2.66 4.03
CA LEU A 38 -13.25 1.54 4.02
C LEU A 38 -14.62 1.96 3.46
N ASP A 39 -15.19 3.03 3.99
CA ASP A 39 -16.51 3.53 3.58
C ASP A 39 -16.55 3.89 2.07
N GLN A 40 -15.44 4.34 1.48
CA GLN A 40 -15.36 4.68 0.05
C GLN A 40 -15.11 3.46 -0.86
N VAL A 41 -14.30 2.50 -0.42
CA VAL A 41 -13.95 1.31 -1.24
C VAL A 41 -14.96 0.18 -1.09
N GLU A 42 -15.78 0.18 -0.04
CA GLU A 42 -16.68 -0.92 0.29
C GLU A 42 -17.66 -1.30 -0.83
N PRO A 43 -18.30 -0.36 -1.55
CA PRO A 43 -19.16 -0.70 -2.67
C PRO A 43 -18.47 -1.51 -3.79
N PHE A 44 -17.16 -1.38 -3.92
CA PHE A 44 -16.37 -1.98 -5.00
C PHE A 44 -15.65 -3.28 -4.58
N LEU A 45 -15.33 -3.43 -3.28
CA LEU A 45 -14.56 -4.57 -2.77
C LEU A 45 -15.39 -5.62 -2.03
N ARG A 46 -16.67 -5.35 -1.76
CA ARG A 46 -17.57 -6.28 -1.07
C ARG A 46 -17.73 -7.58 -1.85
N ARG A 47 -17.59 -8.71 -1.16
CA ARG A 47 -17.86 -10.05 -1.71
C ARG A 47 -19.07 -10.66 -1.01
N GLN A 48 -19.70 -11.61 -1.68
CA GLN A 48 -20.84 -12.37 -1.16
C GLN A 48 -20.40 -13.73 -0.67
N ASP A 49 -21.09 -14.22 0.36
CA ASP A 49 -20.92 -15.59 0.84
C ASP A 49 -21.33 -16.59 -0.23
N THR A 50 -20.63 -17.71 -0.27
CA THR A 50 -20.96 -18.85 -1.14
C THR A 50 -21.34 -20.05 -0.28
N LEU A 51 -22.04 -21.02 -0.86
CA LEU A 51 -22.41 -22.26 -0.16
C LEU A 51 -21.20 -23.02 0.42
N LEU A 52 -20.01 -22.82 -0.14
CA LEU A 52 -18.78 -23.52 0.24
C LEU A 52 -17.89 -22.72 1.19
N ARG A 53 -18.05 -21.39 1.26
CA ARG A 53 -17.14 -20.52 2.01
C ARG A 53 -17.75 -19.13 2.26
N SER A 54 -17.60 -18.65 3.51
CA SER A 54 -17.85 -17.26 3.86
C SER A 54 -16.85 -16.30 3.20
N ALA A 55 -17.36 -15.20 2.68
CA ALA A 55 -16.57 -14.11 2.14
C ALA A 55 -15.66 -13.53 3.22
N ILE A 56 -14.47 -13.11 2.80
CA ILE A 56 -13.60 -12.31 3.67
C ILE A 56 -14.24 -10.92 3.80
N PRO A 57 -14.54 -10.45 5.03
CA PRO A 57 -15.10 -9.12 5.26
C PRO A 57 -14.25 -8.01 4.65
N THR A 58 -14.89 -6.95 4.17
CA THR A 58 -14.23 -5.87 3.42
C THR A 58 -13.17 -5.14 4.25
N ASP A 59 -13.46 -4.87 5.53
CA ASP A 59 -12.52 -4.31 6.50
C ASP A 59 -11.23 -5.14 6.59
N LYS A 60 -11.34 -6.47 6.66
CA LYS A 60 -10.20 -7.38 6.68
C LYS A 60 -9.42 -7.36 5.37
N ARG A 61 -10.10 -7.22 4.22
CA ARG A 61 -9.45 -7.06 2.90
C ARG A 61 -8.64 -5.76 2.85
N VAL A 62 -9.25 -4.64 3.23
CA VAL A 62 -8.61 -3.31 3.26
C VAL A 62 -7.41 -3.31 4.20
N ALA A 63 -7.56 -3.86 5.41
CA ALA A 63 -6.47 -3.97 6.36
C ALA A 63 -5.32 -4.83 5.85
N CYS A 64 -5.62 -5.95 5.19
CA CYS A 64 -4.59 -6.79 4.57
C CYS A 64 -3.82 -6.04 3.49
N ALA A 65 -4.50 -5.31 2.62
CA ALA A 65 -3.86 -4.55 1.55
C ALA A 65 -3.01 -3.39 2.10
N LEU A 66 -3.51 -2.63 3.07
CA LEU A 66 -2.75 -1.56 3.72
C LEU A 66 -1.51 -2.10 4.46
N TYR A 67 -1.64 -3.25 5.12
CA TYR A 67 -0.50 -3.90 5.77
C TYR A 67 0.56 -4.33 4.74
N CYS A 68 0.14 -4.89 3.59
CA CYS A 68 1.05 -5.22 2.49
C CYS A 68 1.77 -3.99 1.92
N LEU A 69 1.07 -2.86 1.77
CA LEU A 69 1.66 -1.63 1.22
C LEU A 69 2.57 -0.91 2.24
N GLY A 70 2.27 -1.04 3.53
CA GLY A 70 2.98 -0.36 4.61
C GLY A 70 4.13 -1.15 5.23
N SER A 71 4.27 -2.43 4.88
CA SER A 71 5.25 -3.36 5.42
C SER A 71 6.22 -3.84 4.35
N THR A 72 7.45 -4.14 4.74
CA THR A 72 8.44 -4.85 3.90
C THR A 72 8.33 -6.37 4.03
N GLY A 73 7.33 -6.86 4.76
CA GLY A 73 7.14 -8.29 5.01
C GLY A 73 6.77 -9.09 3.77
N GLU A 74 7.22 -10.35 3.72
CA GLU A 74 6.81 -11.27 2.66
C GLU A 74 5.29 -11.49 2.66
N LEU A 75 4.70 -11.52 1.46
CA LEU A 75 3.27 -11.76 1.28
C LEU A 75 2.79 -13.09 1.92
N ARG A 76 3.68 -14.10 1.98
CA ARG A 76 3.38 -15.38 2.66
C ARG A 76 3.13 -15.14 4.15
N THR A 77 4.01 -14.40 4.81
CA THR A 77 3.91 -14.08 6.24
C THR A 77 2.67 -13.25 6.53
N ILE A 78 2.39 -12.24 5.70
CA ILE A 78 1.20 -11.40 5.85
C ILE A 78 -0.07 -12.25 5.66
N ALA A 79 -0.12 -13.09 4.63
CA ALA A 79 -1.26 -13.97 4.41
C ALA A 79 -1.52 -14.90 5.61
N HIS A 80 -0.46 -15.42 6.24
CA HIS A 80 -0.56 -16.23 7.45
C HIS A 80 -1.08 -15.40 8.64
N LEU A 81 -0.59 -14.18 8.84
CA LEU A 81 -1.02 -13.26 9.90
C LEU A 81 -2.52 -12.94 9.83
N PHE A 82 -3.04 -12.74 8.62
CA PHE A 82 -4.47 -12.50 8.38
C PHE A 82 -5.29 -13.79 8.28
N GLY A 83 -4.68 -14.96 8.37
CA GLY A 83 -5.37 -16.25 8.25
C GLY A 83 -5.97 -16.53 6.87
N ILE A 84 -5.36 -16.01 5.79
CA ILE A 84 -5.84 -16.14 4.40
C ILE A 84 -4.84 -16.89 3.51
N GLY A 85 -5.23 -17.22 2.28
CA GLY A 85 -4.34 -17.83 1.29
C GLY A 85 -3.38 -16.79 0.71
N ARG A 86 -2.13 -17.17 0.38
CA ARG A 86 -1.17 -16.28 -0.29
C ARG A 86 -1.74 -15.70 -1.59
N SER A 87 -2.34 -16.53 -2.43
CA SER A 87 -3.01 -16.09 -3.66
C SER A 87 -4.17 -15.15 -3.36
N THR A 88 -4.94 -15.42 -2.31
CA THR A 88 -6.02 -14.53 -1.86
C THR A 88 -5.49 -13.16 -1.41
N ALA A 89 -4.39 -13.13 -0.66
CA ALA A 89 -3.75 -11.88 -0.24
C ALA A 89 -3.22 -11.08 -1.44
N ALA A 90 -2.61 -11.75 -2.42
CA ALA A 90 -2.17 -11.12 -3.68
C ALA A 90 -3.34 -10.48 -4.43
N ASN A 91 -4.44 -11.22 -4.59
CA ASN A 91 -5.62 -10.74 -5.28
C ASN A 91 -6.28 -9.57 -4.53
N ILE A 92 -6.37 -9.66 -3.20
CA ILE A 92 -6.87 -8.56 -2.37
C ILE A 92 -6.02 -7.30 -2.57
N LEU A 93 -4.70 -7.43 -2.54
CA LEU A 93 -3.79 -6.31 -2.75
C LEU A 93 -4.03 -5.68 -4.12
N HIS A 94 -4.06 -6.48 -5.19
CA HIS A 94 -4.25 -6.00 -6.55
C HIS A 94 -5.61 -5.29 -6.74
N GLU A 95 -6.70 -5.93 -6.31
CA GLU A 95 -8.05 -5.36 -6.38
C GLU A 95 -8.15 -4.06 -5.58
N PHE A 96 -7.61 -4.03 -4.36
CA PHE A 96 -7.59 -2.84 -3.53
C PHE A 96 -6.82 -1.70 -4.18
N THR A 97 -5.62 -1.97 -4.70
CA THR A 97 -4.80 -0.93 -5.36
C THR A 97 -5.49 -0.37 -6.60
N GLN A 98 -6.17 -1.21 -7.38
CA GLN A 98 -6.93 -0.75 -8.55
C GLN A 98 -8.06 0.19 -8.14
N VAL A 99 -8.89 -0.23 -7.17
CA VAL A 99 -10.00 0.60 -6.65
C VAL A 99 -9.49 1.92 -6.07
N ILE A 100 -8.37 1.91 -5.35
CA ILE A 100 -7.78 3.13 -4.81
C ILE A 100 -7.34 4.08 -5.93
N VAL A 101 -6.67 3.58 -6.96
CA VAL A 101 -6.26 4.40 -8.10
C VAL A 101 -7.49 5.00 -8.78
N ASP A 102 -8.50 4.18 -9.07
CA ASP A 102 -9.71 4.61 -9.78
C ASP A 102 -10.49 5.70 -9.00
N LEU A 103 -10.55 5.60 -7.68
CA LEU A 103 -11.28 6.55 -6.84
C LEU A 103 -10.50 7.82 -6.49
N PHE A 104 -9.19 7.71 -6.27
CA PHE A 104 -8.41 8.77 -5.62
C PHE A 104 -7.34 9.41 -6.50
N PHE A 105 -6.85 8.74 -7.54
CA PHE A 105 -5.69 9.22 -8.30
C PHE A 105 -5.90 10.64 -8.83
N HIS A 106 -6.98 10.87 -9.57
CA HIS A 106 -7.28 12.19 -10.16
C HIS A 106 -7.64 13.27 -9.13
N ARG A 107 -8.05 12.88 -7.92
CA ARG A 107 -8.40 13.83 -6.85
C ARG A 107 -7.18 14.27 -6.05
N LEU A 108 -6.24 13.35 -5.83
CA LEU A 108 -5.08 13.57 -4.95
C LEU A 108 -3.81 13.94 -5.70
N ILE A 109 -3.63 13.43 -6.91
CA ILE A 109 -2.43 13.67 -7.72
C ILE A 109 -2.81 14.59 -8.87
N GLN A 110 -2.35 15.83 -8.80
CA GLN A 110 -2.50 16.84 -9.84
C GLN A 110 -1.13 17.20 -10.38
N PHE A 111 -0.97 17.08 -11.70
CA PHE A 111 0.23 17.50 -12.39
C PHE A 111 0.06 18.92 -12.93
N PRO A 112 1.14 19.71 -13.01
CA PRO A 112 1.12 20.99 -13.72
C PRO A 112 0.61 20.76 -15.16
N ALA A 113 -0.47 21.44 -15.53
CA ALA A 113 -1.21 21.16 -16.77
C ALA A 113 -1.15 22.30 -17.80
N ASN A 114 -0.67 23.49 -17.40
CA ASN A 114 -0.51 24.64 -18.27
C ASN A 114 0.89 25.24 -18.14
N ASP A 115 1.31 25.99 -19.17
CA ASP A 115 2.64 26.57 -19.27
C ASP A 115 3.04 27.38 -18.03
N GLN A 116 2.09 28.11 -17.43
CA GLN A 116 2.34 28.89 -16.23
C GLN A 116 2.67 27.98 -15.03
N SER A 117 1.85 26.97 -14.74
CA SER A 117 2.08 26.01 -13.65
C SER A 117 3.35 25.18 -13.85
N ILE A 118 3.65 24.82 -15.09
CA ILE A 118 4.87 24.08 -15.48
C ILE A 118 6.09 24.94 -15.18
N LYS A 119 6.06 26.22 -15.59
CA LYS A 119 7.15 27.16 -15.36
C LYS A 119 7.34 27.43 -13.87
N GLU A 120 6.27 27.72 -13.13
CA GLU A 120 6.33 27.95 -11.68
C GLU A 120 6.94 26.76 -10.94
N THR A 121 6.54 25.54 -11.29
CA THR A 121 7.08 24.32 -10.68
C THR A 121 8.56 24.16 -11.01
N THR A 122 8.93 24.30 -12.28
CA THR A 122 10.30 24.15 -12.76
C THR A 122 11.25 25.18 -12.14
N ASP A 123 10.84 26.45 -12.12
CA ASP A 123 11.61 27.54 -11.53
C ASP A 123 11.76 27.34 -10.01
N GLY A 124 10.72 26.84 -9.34
CA GLY A 124 10.77 26.52 -7.92
C GLY A 124 11.80 25.42 -7.59
N PHE A 125 11.88 24.37 -8.40
CA PHE A 125 12.89 23.32 -8.23
C PHE A 125 14.31 23.82 -8.53
N LEU A 126 14.47 24.62 -9.58
CA LEU A 126 15.75 25.21 -9.93
C LEU A 126 16.26 26.13 -8.82
N GLN A 127 15.41 27.02 -8.30
CA GLN A 127 15.80 27.98 -7.28
C GLN A 127 16.11 27.33 -5.92
N LYS A 128 15.33 26.31 -5.51
CA LYS A 128 15.50 25.67 -4.21
C LYS A 128 16.56 24.59 -4.20
N PHE A 129 16.70 23.84 -5.29
CA PHE A 129 17.49 22.61 -5.31
C PHE A 129 18.51 22.56 -6.45
N GLY A 130 18.53 23.54 -7.35
CA GLY A 130 19.44 23.56 -8.50
C GLY A 130 19.08 22.56 -9.61
N TYR A 131 17.88 21.98 -9.58
CA TYR A 131 17.43 21.00 -10.58
C TYR A 131 16.58 21.66 -11.67
N PRO A 132 17.12 21.86 -12.89
CA PRO A 132 16.36 22.40 -14.00
C PRO A 132 15.35 21.37 -14.55
N MET A 133 14.26 21.86 -15.16
CA MET A 133 13.23 21.05 -15.82
C MET A 133 12.57 19.97 -14.92
N CYS A 134 12.54 20.18 -13.61
CA CYS A 134 11.90 19.27 -12.67
C CYS A 134 10.45 19.68 -12.42
N LEU A 135 9.50 18.77 -12.68
CA LEU A 135 8.06 18.99 -12.48
C LEU A 135 7.52 18.33 -11.20
N GLY A 136 8.37 17.61 -10.48
CA GLY A 136 7.99 16.88 -9.29
C GLY A 136 9.08 15.90 -8.89
N SER A 137 9.01 15.48 -7.63
CA SER A 137 9.87 14.43 -7.11
C SER A 137 9.01 13.34 -6.48
N ILE A 138 9.45 12.10 -6.66
CA ILE A 138 8.94 10.95 -5.94
C ILE A 138 10.03 10.59 -4.94
N ASP A 139 9.67 10.41 -3.68
CA ASP A 139 10.61 9.90 -2.67
C ASP A 139 11.15 8.52 -3.09
N GLY A 140 12.31 8.15 -2.56
CA GLY A 140 13.17 7.08 -3.06
C GLY A 140 12.42 5.79 -3.38
N THR A 141 12.42 5.41 -4.66
CA THR A 141 12.02 4.08 -5.12
C THR A 141 13.26 3.19 -5.12
N HIS A 142 13.20 2.03 -4.47
CA HIS A 142 14.27 1.05 -4.57
C HIS A 142 14.22 0.39 -5.95
N ILE A 143 15.22 0.67 -6.77
CA ILE A 143 15.38 0.03 -8.07
C ILE A 143 16.52 -0.96 -7.92
N ALA A 144 16.23 -2.25 -8.09
CA ALA A 144 17.27 -3.27 -8.12
C ALA A 144 18.14 -3.07 -9.36
N ILE A 145 19.40 -2.72 -9.16
CA ILE A 145 20.39 -2.54 -10.22
C ILE A 145 21.48 -3.59 -10.01
N GLN A 146 21.87 -4.28 -11.08
CA GLN A 146 23.09 -5.08 -11.07
C GLN A 146 24.28 -4.13 -11.22
N PRO A 147 25.22 -4.09 -10.27
CA PRO A 147 26.36 -3.18 -10.35
C PRO A 147 27.20 -3.45 -11.61
N PRO A 148 27.68 -2.41 -12.29
CA PRO A 148 28.75 -2.53 -13.27
C PRO A 148 30.01 -3.14 -12.63
N TYR A 149 30.80 -3.85 -13.43
CA TYR A 149 32.04 -4.47 -12.95
C TYR A 149 33.01 -3.42 -12.40
N GLY A 150 33.45 -3.56 -11.14
CA GLY A 150 34.38 -2.64 -10.49
C GLY A 150 33.76 -1.41 -9.82
N GLU A 151 32.43 -1.24 -9.89
CA GLU A 151 31.70 -0.16 -9.19
C GLU A 151 30.87 -0.70 -8.01
N GLU A 152 31.17 -1.90 -7.50
CA GLU A 152 30.30 -2.58 -6.51
C GLU A 152 30.03 -1.77 -5.24
N THR A 153 30.96 -0.89 -4.84
CA THR A 153 30.83 -0.02 -3.66
C THR A 153 29.78 1.06 -3.83
N ASP A 154 29.64 1.62 -5.04
CA ASP A 154 28.77 2.77 -5.31
C ASP A 154 27.30 2.34 -5.48
N TYR A 155 27.08 1.06 -5.77
CA TYR A 155 25.77 0.44 -5.91
C TYR A 155 25.43 -0.44 -4.70
N PHE A 156 26.17 -0.28 -3.58
CA PHE A 156 25.89 -1.00 -2.35
C PHE A 156 24.53 -0.59 -1.78
N ASN A 157 23.59 -1.54 -1.79
CA ASN A 157 22.27 -1.33 -1.22
C ASN A 157 22.30 -1.38 0.32
N TYR A 158 22.26 -0.21 0.96
CA TYR A 158 22.21 -0.11 2.42
C TYR A 158 20.85 -0.50 3.03
N LYS A 159 19.78 -0.52 2.22
CA LYS A 159 18.46 -0.99 2.63
C LYS A 159 18.38 -2.50 2.36
N LYS A 160 18.72 -3.29 3.39
CA LYS A 160 18.43 -4.73 3.40
C LYS A 160 16.93 -5.00 3.40
#